data_AF-A0A0S8DU43-F1
#
_entry.id   AF-A0A0S8DU43-F1
#
_cell.length_a   1.000
_cell.length_b   1.000
_cell.length_c   1.000
_cell.angle_alpha   90.00
_cell.angle_beta   90.00
_cell.angle_gamma   90.00
#
_symmetry.space_group_name_H-M   'P 1'
#
loop_
_entity.id
_entity.type
_entity.pdbx_description
1 polymer ?
#
loop_
_entity_poly.entity_id
_entity_poly.type
_entity_poly.pdbx_seq_one_letter_code
_entity_poly.pdbx_strand_id
1 'polypeptide(L)'
;MRRFPKSALAFIAAVCLVPVMTSAQQAAHDESPDAGRELELTPELGQMLVQEMQALEDAVMALIPAISSGNWERIAAIGRNIHDSHIMRQALSDAQIEALHQSLPARFQELDHALHHSACQLSQAARKHNIDTVLFYFYKLNEGCVACHSRYARQRFPDLANSRDEEERDRHKRHDPPPPPAH
;
A
#
# COMPACT_ATOMS: atom_id res chain seq x y z
N MET A 1 56.35 -13.07 -47.96
CA MET A 1 54.98 -12.58 -47.68
C MET A 1 54.62 -13.06 -46.27
N ARG A 2 54.23 -12.28 -45.25
CA ARG A 2 53.84 -10.87 -45.06
C ARG A 2 54.44 -10.42 -43.71
N ARG A 3 54.84 -9.14 -43.63
CA ARG A 3 55.36 -8.47 -42.43
C ARG A 3 54.18 -8.06 -41.52
N PHE A 4 54.30 -8.23 -40.21
CA PHE A 4 53.40 -7.62 -39.23
C PHE A 4 53.97 -6.25 -38.81
N PRO A 5 53.26 -5.12 -39.00
CA PRO A 5 53.66 -3.86 -38.42
C PRO A 5 53.21 -3.77 -36.96
N LYS A 6 54.16 -3.34 -36.13
CA LYS A 6 53.95 -2.83 -34.78
C LYS A 6 53.32 -1.44 -34.90
N SER A 7 52.09 -1.28 -34.44
CA SER A 7 51.54 0.04 -34.14
C SER A 7 50.85 -0.03 -32.79
N ALA A 8 51.59 0.41 -31.78
CA ALA A 8 51.02 0.88 -30.53
C ALA A 8 50.15 2.09 -30.86
N LEU A 9 48.86 2.01 -30.52
CA LEU A 9 48.05 3.20 -30.34
C LEU A 9 47.36 3.05 -28.99
N ALA A 10 47.84 3.85 -28.05
CA ALA A 10 47.26 4.02 -26.73
C ALA A 10 45.81 4.49 -26.88
N PHE A 11 44.86 3.66 -26.48
CA PHE A 11 43.50 4.12 -26.24
C PHE A 11 43.48 4.83 -24.88
N ILE A 12 43.45 6.15 -24.96
CA ILE A 12 43.23 7.06 -23.85
C ILE A 12 41.92 6.65 -23.16
N ALA A 13 42.03 6.27 -21.89
CA ALA A 13 40.90 6.04 -21.02
C ALA A 13 40.16 7.36 -20.81
N ALA A 14 39.12 7.61 -21.62
CA ALA A 14 38.12 8.61 -21.32
C ALA A 14 37.25 8.07 -20.19
N VAL A 15 37.67 8.33 -18.95
CA VAL A 15 36.81 8.17 -17.77
C VAL A 15 35.75 9.27 -17.87
N CYS A 16 34.64 8.93 -18.52
CA CYS A 16 33.41 9.72 -18.44
C CYS A 16 32.91 9.64 -17.00
N LEU A 17 33.31 10.62 -16.19
CA LEU A 17 32.75 10.86 -14.87
C LEU A 17 31.28 11.26 -15.07
N VAL A 18 30.38 10.26 -15.04
CA VAL A 18 28.94 10.50 -15.07
C VAL A 18 28.59 11.11 -13.71
N PRO A 19 28.12 12.37 -13.64
CA PRO A 19 27.61 12.89 -12.39
C PRO A 19 26.39 12.05 -12.00
N VAL A 20 26.49 11.34 -10.87
CA VAL A 20 25.35 10.70 -10.22
C VAL A 20 24.40 11.84 -9.87
N MET A 21 23.40 12.06 -10.71
CA MET A 21 22.23 12.86 -10.38
C MET A 21 21.51 12.09 -9.27
N THR A 22 21.84 12.43 -8.02
CA THR A 22 21.05 12.03 -6.85
C THR A 22 19.68 12.66 -7.04
N SER A 23 18.76 11.92 -7.66
CA SER A 23 17.33 12.18 -7.53
C SER A 23 17.01 11.96 -6.06
N ALA A 24 17.14 13.02 -5.26
CA ALA A 24 16.39 13.14 -4.04
C ALA A 24 14.93 13.06 -4.49
N GLN A 25 14.38 11.84 -4.44
CA GLN A 25 12.95 11.64 -4.55
C GLN A 25 12.37 12.46 -3.40
N GLN A 26 11.87 13.66 -3.71
CA GLN A 26 10.97 14.38 -2.85
C GLN A 26 9.90 13.36 -2.47
N ALA A 27 9.92 12.89 -1.22
CA ALA A 27 8.75 12.26 -0.63
C ALA A 27 7.68 13.35 -0.73
N ALA A 28 6.81 13.24 -1.73
CA ALA A 28 5.67 14.10 -1.87
C ALA A 28 4.95 14.10 -0.53
N HIS A 29 4.85 15.28 0.07
CA HIS A 29 4.09 15.49 1.29
C HIS A 29 2.67 14.93 1.06
N ASP A 30 2.27 13.95 1.88
CA ASP A 30 0.90 13.41 1.97
C ASP A 30 -0.03 14.45 2.65
N GLU A 31 0.06 15.71 2.26
CA GLU A 31 -0.94 16.73 2.62
C GLU A 31 -2.03 16.72 1.54
N SER A 32 -2.72 15.59 1.42
CA SER A 32 -3.99 15.57 0.70
C SER A 32 -5.04 16.25 1.59
N PRO A 33 -5.81 17.25 1.09
CA PRO A 33 -6.80 18.02 1.86
C PRO A 33 -7.96 17.20 2.46
N ASP A 34 -7.95 15.89 2.24
CA ASP A 34 -8.92 14.92 2.72
C ASP A 34 -8.40 14.10 3.94
N ALA A 35 -7.26 14.48 4.52
CA ALA A 35 -6.75 13.86 5.75
C ALA A 35 -7.73 14.05 6.92
N GLY A 36 -8.46 12.98 7.27
CA GLY A 36 -9.34 12.94 8.44
C GLY A 36 -10.83 13.19 8.15
N ARG A 37 -11.25 13.28 6.89
CA ARG A 37 -12.68 13.26 6.53
C ARG A 37 -13.21 11.82 6.55
N GLU A 38 -14.33 11.63 7.25
CA GLU A 38 -15.11 10.40 7.13
C GLU A 38 -15.63 10.27 5.70
N LEU A 39 -15.80 9.04 5.20
CA LEU A 39 -16.36 8.82 3.88
C LEU A 39 -17.83 9.27 3.86
N GLU A 40 -18.16 10.21 2.96
CA GLU A 40 -19.54 10.66 2.75
C GLU A 40 -20.25 9.67 1.81
N LEU A 41 -20.80 8.61 2.39
CA LEU A 41 -21.55 7.56 1.68
C LEU A 41 -23.04 7.65 1.98
N THR A 42 -23.87 7.22 1.02
CA THR A 42 -25.29 6.97 1.31
C THR A 42 -25.41 5.82 2.32
N PRO A 43 -26.50 5.73 3.11
CA PRO A 43 -26.68 4.62 4.06
C PRO A 43 -26.55 3.23 3.42
N GLU A 44 -27.03 3.09 2.18
CA GLU A 44 -26.96 1.84 1.40
C GLU A 44 -25.51 1.48 1.03
N LEU A 45 -24.73 2.44 0.51
CA LEU A 45 -23.32 2.23 0.18
C LEU A 45 -22.47 2.00 1.43
N GLY A 46 -22.76 2.71 2.53
CA GLY A 46 -22.12 2.50 3.82
C GLY A 46 -22.34 1.09 4.35
N GLN A 47 -23.56 0.55 4.22
CA GLN A 47 -23.84 -0.83 4.64
C GLN A 47 -23.10 -1.86 3.78
N MET A 48 -23.04 -1.66 2.46
CA MET A 48 -22.25 -2.53 1.57
C MET A 48 -20.76 -2.47 1.90
N LEU A 49 -20.21 -1.29 2.21
CA LEU A 49 -18.82 -1.14 2.63
C LEU A 49 -18.55 -1.92 3.91
N VAL A 50 -19.44 -1.88 4.89
CA VAL A 50 -19.29 -2.66 6.12
C VAL A 50 -19.29 -4.17 5.84
N GLN A 51 -20.12 -4.65 4.92
CA GLN A 51 -20.14 -6.07 4.53
C GLN A 51 -18.84 -6.49 3.82
N GLU A 52 -18.29 -5.64 2.95
CA GLU A 52 -16.98 -5.86 2.33
C GLU A 52 -15.90 -5.98 3.41
N MET A 53 -15.86 -5.04 4.36
CA MET A 53 -14.85 -5.04 5.42
C MET A 53 -14.95 -6.27 6.33
N GLN A 54 -16.16 -6.76 6.61
CA GLN A 54 -16.37 -8.01 7.37
C GLN A 54 -15.86 -9.23 6.62
N ALA A 55 -16.13 -9.33 5.31
CA ALA A 55 -15.62 -10.42 4.49
C ALA A 55 -14.08 -10.40 4.40
N LEU A 56 -13.48 -9.22 4.33
CA LEU A 56 -12.03 -9.05 4.37
C LEU A 56 -11.46 -9.47 5.74
N GLU A 57 -12.09 -9.09 6.85
CA GLU A 57 -11.68 -9.48 8.20
C GLU A 57 -11.66 -11.01 8.35
N ASP A 58 -12.75 -11.68 7.97
CA ASP A 58 -12.87 -13.14 8.02
C ASP A 58 -11.77 -13.83 7.19
N ALA A 59 -11.51 -13.33 5.99
CA ALA A 59 -10.48 -13.87 5.12
C ALA A 59 -9.07 -13.66 5.70
N VAL A 60 -8.76 -12.47 6.22
CA VAL A 60 -7.46 -12.18 6.84
C VAL A 60 -7.24 -13.02 8.10
N MET A 61 -8.25 -13.18 8.95
CA MET A 61 -8.15 -14.05 10.14
C MET A 61 -7.91 -15.52 9.76
N ALA A 62 -8.50 -15.99 8.65
CA ALA A 62 -8.31 -17.35 8.17
C ALA A 62 -6.87 -17.64 7.67
N LEU A 63 -6.05 -16.62 7.40
CA LEU A 63 -4.66 -16.78 7.01
C LEU A 63 -3.79 -17.33 8.15
N ILE A 64 -4.03 -16.93 9.40
CA ILE A 64 -3.20 -17.32 10.55
C ILE A 64 -3.07 -18.85 10.70
N PRO A 65 -4.16 -19.63 10.79
CA PRO A 65 -4.05 -21.09 10.87
C PRO A 65 -3.51 -21.71 9.57
N ALA A 66 -3.77 -21.10 8.41
CA ALA A 66 -3.28 -21.61 7.12
C ALA A 66 -1.75 -21.45 7.00
N ILE A 67 -1.21 -20.30 7.38
CA ILE A 67 0.22 -19.98 7.39
C ILE A 67 0.94 -20.88 8.40
N SER A 68 0.46 -20.93 9.65
CA SER A 68 1.12 -21.70 10.72
C SER A 68 1.14 -23.21 10.46
N SER A 69 0.16 -23.74 9.72
CA SER A 69 0.13 -25.15 9.29
C SER A 69 0.83 -25.42 7.95
N GLY A 70 1.33 -24.40 7.25
CA GLY A 70 1.93 -24.55 5.93
C GLY A 70 0.94 -25.00 4.85
N ASN A 71 -0.36 -24.69 5.00
CA ASN A 71 -1.39 -25.06 4.03
C ASN A 71 -1.39 -24.12 2.82
N TRP A 72 -0.45 -24.34 1.90
CA TRP A 72 -0.20 -23.49 0.73
C TRP A 72 -1.42 -23.28 -0.16
N GLU A 73 -2.20 -24.35 -0.39
CA GLU A 73 -3.43 -24.29 -1.18
C GLU A 73 -4.45 -23.34 -0.55
N ARG A 74 -4.66 -23.47 0.77
CA ARG A 74 -5.58 -22.60 1.51
C ARG A 74 -5.09 -21.15 1.53
N ILE A 75 -3.79 -20.90 1.74
CA ILE A 75 -3.23 -19.54 1.70
C ILE A 75 -3.44 -18.92 0.30
N ALA A 76 -3.17 -19.68 -0.76
CA ALA A 76 -3.36 -19.23 -2.14
C ALA A 76 -4.83 -18.92 -2.44
N ALA A 77 -5.75 -19.77 -1.98
CA ALA A 77 -7.19 -19.58 -2.15
C ALA A 77 -7.68 -18.34 -1.39
N ILE A 78 -7.27 -18.14 -0.14
CA ILE A 78 -7.65 -16.97 0.65
C ILE A 78 -7.14 -15.68 0.00
N GLY A 79 -5.86 -15.62 -0.37
CA GLY A 79 -5.32 -14.43 -1.04
C GLY A 79 -6.01 -14.13 -2.36
N ARG A 80 -6.41 -15.18 -3.10
CA ARG A 80 -7.18 -15.01 -4.34
C ARG A 80 -8.59 -14.50 -4.06
N ASN A 81 -9.26 -15.01 -3.04
CA ASN A 81 -10.58 -14.56 -2.65
C ASN A 81 -10.55 -13.09 -2.21
N ILE A 82 -9.57 -12.66 -1.40
CA ILE A 82 -9.43 -11.24 -1.03
C ILE A 82 -9.21 -10.36 -2.27
N HIS A 83 -8.41 -10.80 -3.24
CA HIS A 83 -8.18 -10.04 -4.47
C HIS A 83 -9.43 -9.95 -5.36
N ASP A 84 -10.18 -11.06 -5.50
CA ASP A 84 -11.35 -11.14 -6.38
C ASP A 84 -12.64 -10.66 -5.70
N SER A 85 -12.66 -10.59 -4.36
CA SER A 85 -13.77 -10.06 -3.58
C SER A 85 -13.92 -8.58 -3.87
N HIS A 86 -15.01 -8.26 -4.56
CA HIS A 86 -15.54 -6.92 -4.67
C HIS A 86 -17.05 -7.03 -4.52
N ILE A 87 -17.51 -7.45 -3.33
CA ILE A 87 -18.95 -7.61 -3.01
C ILE A 87 -19.69 -6.35 -3.43
N MET A 88 -19.10 -5.18 -3.15
CA MET A 88 -19.67 -3.91 -3.56
C MET A 88 -19.74 -3.73 -5.09
N ARG A 89 -18.68 -4.02 -5.86
CA ARG A 89 -18.79 -3.96 -7.34
C ARG A 89 -19.77 -4.99 -7.89
N GLN A 90 -19.87 -6.17 -7.28
CA GLN A 90 -20.76 -7.24 -7.74
C GLN A 90 -22.24 -6.90 -7.46
N ALA A 91 -22.51 -6.08 -6.46
CA ALA A 91 -23.86 -5.67 -6.07
C ALA A 91 -24.36 -4.40 -6.79
N LEU A 92 -23.45 -3.60 -7.37
CA LEU A 92 -23.78 -2.31 -7.98
C LEU A 92 -23.94 -2.41 -9.51
N SER A 93 -24.84 -1.60 -10.08
CA SER A 93 -24.89 -1.35 -11.52
C SER A 93 -23.71 -0.48 -11.98
N ASP A 94 -23.37 -0.51 -13.28
CA ASP A 94 -22.27 0.30 -13.84
C ASP A 94 -22.39 1.79 -13.51
N ALA A 95 -23.62 2.34 -13.53
CA ALA A 95 -23.88 3.73 -13.16
C ALA A 95 -23.62 4.00 -11.67
N GLN A 96 -23.92 3.04 -10.79
CA GLN A 96 -23.65 3.16 -9.36
C GLN A 96 -22.16 2.97 -9.04
N ILE A 97 -21.45 2.11 -9.79
CA ILE A 97 -20.00 1.96 -9.68
C ILE A 97 -19.30 3.28 -10.06
N GLU A 98 -19.70 3.89 -11.17
CA GLU A 98 -19.14 5.17 -11.59
C GLU A 98 -19.43 6.27 -10.56
N ALA A 99 -20.66 6.35 -10.05
CA ALA A 99 -21.02 7.31 -9.00
C ALA A 99 -20.23 7.09 -7.71
N LEU A 100 -19.98 5.83 -7.32
CA LEU A 100 -19.16 5.49 -6.16
C LEU A 100 -17.69 5.88 -6.38
N HIS A 101 -17.11 5.57 -7.53
CA HIS A 101 -15.73 5.94 -7.83
C HIS A 101 -15.53 7.46 -7.84
N GLN A 102 -16.53 8.23 -8.26
CA GLN A 102 -16.48 9.69 -8.23
C GLN A 102 -16.65 10.26 -6.82
N SER A 103 -17.32 9.55 -5.90
CA SER A 103 -17.52 10.00 -4.51
C SER A 103 -16.37 9.63 -3.57
N LEU A 104 -15.63 8.56 -3.87
CA LEU A 104 -14.52 8.10 -3.04
C LEU A 104 -13.27 8.96 -3.25
N PRO A 105 -12.60 9.41 -2.17
CA PRO A 105 -11.33 10.12 -2.29
C PRO A 105 -10.27 9.29 -3.01
N ALA A 106 -9.44 9.94 -3.82
CA ALA A 106 -8.36 9.26 -4.57
C ALA A 106 -7.47 8.41 -3.66
N ARG A 107 -7.15 8.91 -2.46
CA ARG A 107 -6.32 8.20 -1.50
C ARG A 107 -7.01 6.96 -0.91
N PHE A 108 -8.34 6.95 -0.77
CA PHE A 108 -9.08 5.75 -0.40
C PHE A 108 -8.93 4.67 -1.49
N GLN A 109 -9.12 5.05 -2.76
CA GLN A 109 -9.00 4.14 -3.90
C GLN A 109 -7.59 3.55 -4.04
N GLU A 110 -6.55 4.35 -3.76
CA GLU A 110 -5.16 3.87 -3.74
C GLU A 110 -4.91 2.82 -2.65
N LEU A 111 -5.45 3.04 -1.45
CA LEU A 111 -5.30 2.10 -0.32
C LEU A 111 -6.05 0.79 -0.60
N ASP A 112 -7.27 0.88 -1.13
CA ASP A 112 -8.07 -0.27 -1.57
C ASP A 112 -7.31 -1.10 -2.63
N HIS A 113 -6.80 -0.43 -3.68
CA HIS A 113 -6.01 -1.09 -4.71
C HIS A 113 -4.75 -1.75 -4.14
N ALA A 114 -4.03 -1.09 -3.23
CA ALA A 114 -2.84 -1.64 -2.58
C ALA A 114 -3.15 -2.88 -1.73
N LEU A 115 -4.31 -2.91 -1.06
CA LEU A 115 -4.79 -4.07 -0.31
C LEU A 115 -5.03 -5.27 -1.23
N HIS A 116 -5.83 -5.09 -2.29
CA HIS A 116 -6.12 -6.15 -3.26
C HIS A 116 -4.85 -6.63 -3.99
N HIS A 117 -3.93 -5.72 -4.33
CA HIS A 117 -2.64 -6.09 -4.89
C HIS A 117 -1.84 -6.96 -3.92
N SER A 118 -1.75 -6.59 -2.65
CA SER A 118 -1.05 -7.39 -1.62
C SER A 118 -1.64 -8.79 -1.48
N ALA A 119 -2.97 -8.92 -1.56
CA ALA A 119 -3.66 -10.21 -1.55
C ALA A 119 -3.30 -11.09 -2.76
N CYS A 120 -3.25 -10.51 -3.96
CA CYS A 120 -2.81 -11.20 -5.17
C CYS A 120 -1.38 -11.72 -5.01
N GLN A 121 -0.48 -10.87 -4.52
CA GLN A 121 0.92 -11.23 -4.34
C GLN A 121 1.11 -12.31 -3.26
N LEU A 122 0.34 -12.24 -2.15
CA LEU A 122 0.28 -13.31 -1.15
C LEU A 122 -0.16 -14.63 -1.79
N SER A 123 -1.20 -14.62 -2.62
CA SER A 123 -1.68 -15.82 -3.32
C SER A 123 -0.59 -16.42 -4.23
N GLN A 124 0.10 -15.58 -4.99
CA GLN A 124 1.20 -16.01 -5.86
C GLN A 124 2.40 -16.56 -5.07
N ALA A 125 2.74 -15.94 -3.94
CA ALA A 125 3.80 -16.40 -3.05
C ALA A 125 3.49 -17.77 -2.45
N ALA A 126 2.24 -17.97 -2.03
CA ALA A 126 1.77 -19.25 -1.52
C ALA A 126 1.84 -20.35 -2.58
N ARG A 127 1.48 -20.08 -3.85
CA ARG A 127 1.64 -21.03 -4.96
C ARG A 127 3.09 -21.43 -5.23
N LYS A 128 4.05 -20.60 -4.83
CA LYS A 128 5.49 -20.85 -4.94
C LYS A 128 6.10 -21.41 -3.64
N HIS A 129 5.27 -21.67 -2.63
CA HIS A 129 5.68 -22.12 -1.29
C HIS A 129 6.75 -21.22 -0.65
N ASN A 130 6.73 -19.91 -0.94
CA ASN A 130 7.70 -18.95 -0.42
C ASN A 130 7.15 -18.31 0.86
N ILE A 131 7.53 -18.87 2.01
CA ILE A 131 7.02 -18.42 3.32
C ILE A 131 7.38 -16.97 3.64
N ASP A 132 8.61 -16.53 3.34
CA ASP A 132 9.06 -15.18 3.65
C ASP A 132 8.22 -14.14 2.90
N THR A 133 7.90 -14.44 1.63
CA THR A 133 7.06 -13.57 0.80
C THR A 133 5.59 -13.63 1.23
N VAL A 134 5.09 -14.79 1.65
CA VAL A 134 3.75 -14.89 2.26
C VAL A 134 3.64 -14.04 3.51
N LEU A 135 4.61 -14.13 4.42
CA LEU A 135 4.62 -13.35 5.67
C LEU A 135 4.75 -11.85 5.39
N PHE A 136 5.58 -11.47 4.41
CA PHE A 136 5.68 -10.08 3.97
C PHE A 136 4.33 -9.53 3.49
N TYR A 137 3.63 -10.23 2.59
CA TYR A 137 2.35 -9.74 2.10
C TYR A 137 1.21 -9.89 3.12
N PHE A 138 1.30 -10.82 4.06
CA PHE A 138 0.38 -10.86 5.22
C PHE A 138 0.55 -9.62 6.08
N TYR A 139 1.78 -9.18 6.34
CA TYR A 139 2.05 -7.89 6.98
C TYR A 139 1.47 -6.74 6.17
N LYS A 140 1.69 -6.70 4.84
CA LYS A 140 1.16 -5.64 3.96
C LYS A 140 -0.37 -5.55 3.96
N LEU A 141 -1.08 -6.68 4.07
CA LEU A 141 -2.53 -6.67 4.23
C LEU A 141 -2.95 -5.96 5.53
N ASN A 142 -2.32 -6.32 6.65
CA ASN A 142 -2.62 -5.70 7.94
C ASN A 142 -2.25 -4.19 7.96
N GLU A 143 -1.11 -3.84 7.36
CA GLU A 143 -0.69 -2.44 7.17
C GLU A 143 -1.74 -1.65 6.37
N GLY A 144 -2.29 -2.23 5.29
CA GLY A 144 -3.36 -1.63 4.50
C GLY A 144 -4.63 -1.39 5.31
N CYS A 145 -5.07 -2.36 6.12
CA CYS A 145 -6.23 -2.21 7.00
C CYS A 145 -6.04 -1.03 7.98
N VAL A 146 -4.89 -0.97 8.66
CA VAL A 146 -4.59 0.10 9.62
C VAL A 146 -4.48 1.47 8.94
N ALA A 147 -3.82 1.54 7.78
CA ALA A 147 -3.65 2.77 7.01
C ALA A 147 -5.00 3.36 6.54
N CYS A 148 -5.92 2.51 6.09
CA CYS A 148 -7.26 2.95 5.71
C CYS A 148 -8.09 3.37 6.94
N HIS A 149 -8.16 2.53 7.97
CA HIS A 149 -9.00 2.78 9.13
C HIS A 149 -8.60 4.01 9.94
N SER A 150 -7.28 4.26 10.09
CA SER A 150 -6.76 5.46 10.77
C SER A 150 -7.14 6.78 10.09
N ARG A 151 -7.50 6.74 8.80
CA ARG A 151 -7.84 7.91 7.98
C ARG A 151 -9.34 8.05 7.77
N TYR A 152 -10.01 6.97 7.40
CA TYR A 152 -11.36 6.98 6.82
C TYR A 152 -12.45 6.36 7.71
N ALA A 153 -12.07 5.73 8.83
CA ALA A 153 -13.01 5.10 9.76
C ALA A 153 -12.73 5.55 11.21
N ARG A 154 -12.43 6.84 11.39
CA ARG A 154 -11.92 7.41 12.65
C ARG A 154 -12.95 7.32 13.78
N GLN A 155 -14.24 7.44 13.46
CA GLN A 155 -15.30 7.29 14.46
C GLN A 155 -15.41 5.84 14.97
N ARG A 156 -15.14 4.86 14.11
CA ARG A 156 -15.19 3.43 14.44
C ARG A 156 -13.92 2.97 15.16
N PHE A 157 -12.76 3.53 14.81
CA PHE A 157 -11.45 3.15 15.34
C PHE A 157 -10.69 4.37 15.92
N PRO A 158 -11.18 4.95 17.04
CA PRO A 158 -10.62 6.19 17.58
C PRO A 158 -9.14 6.07 18.00
N ASP A 159 -8.71 4.91 18.48
CA ASP A 159 -7.32 4.70 18.94
C ASP A 159 -6.31 4.70 17.79
N LEU A 160 -6.71 4.21 16.60
CA LEU A 160 -5.89 4.29 15.39
C LEU A 160 -5.78 5.72 14.88
N ALA A 161 -6.85 6.49 14.99
CA ALA A 161 -6.87 7.90 14.60
C ALA A 161 -5.93 8.74 15.49
N ASN A 162 -6.01 8.56 16.81
CA ASN A 162 -5.18 9.29 17.77
C ASN A 162 -3.68 9.01 17.57
N SER A 163 -3.33 7.74 17.33
CA SER A 163 -1.94 7.33 17.08
C SER A 163 -1.35 8.02 15.85
N ARG A 164 -2.12 8.17 14.77
CA ARG A 164 -1.70 8.89 13.56
C ARG A 164 -1.47 10.37 13.82
N ASP A 165 -2.38 11.01 14.56
CA ASP A 165 -2.28 12.44 14.88
C ASP A 165 -1.07 12.73 15.79
N GLU A 166 -0.71 11.80 16.69
CA GLU A 166 0.50 11.86 17.51
C GLU A 166 1.77 11.74 16.66
N GLU A 167 1.82 10.77 15.74
CA GLU A 167 2.97 10.58 14.86
C GLU A 167 3.20 11.79 13.94
N GLU A 168 2.12 12.36 13.40
CA GLU A 168 2.14 13.55 12.54
C GLU A 168 2.62 14.80 13.32
N ARG A 169 2.11 14.99 14.53
CA ARG A 169 2.56 16.05 15.44
C ARG A 169 4.04 15.92 15.80
N ASP A 170 4.53 14.72 16.08
CA ASP A 170 5.93 14.51 16.41
C ASP A 170 6.84 14.63 15.19
N ARG A 171 6.35 14.30 13.99
CA ARG A 171 7.04 14.56 12.73
C ARG A 171 7.17 16.05 12.45
N HIS A 172 6.12 16.83 12.67
CA HIS A 172 6.15 18.29 12.51
C HIS A 172 7.17 18.93 13.47
N LYS A 173 7.17 18.54 14.75
CA LYS A 173 8.17 19.00 15.74
C LYS A 173 9.62 18.69 15.35
N ARG A 174 9.88 17.61 14.62
CA ARG A 174 11.24 17.25 14.16
C ARG A 174 11.71 18.09 12.97
N HIS A 175 10.78 18.66 12.20
CA HIS A 175 11.10 19.45 11.01
C HIS A 175 11.13 20.96 11.25
N ASP A 176 10.55 21.46 12.34
CA ASP A 176 10.73 22.85 12.77
C ASP A 176 11.95 23.02 13.68
N PRO A 177 12.94 23.86 13.33
CA PRO A 177 14.04 24.18 14.23
C PRO A 177 13.52 24.94 15.45
N PRO A 178 14.11 24.75 16.65
CA PRO A 178 13.74 25.51 17.82
C PRO A 178 13.88 27.02 17.55
N PRO A 179 13.01 27.87 18.13
CA PRO A 179 13.15 29.31 17.98
C PRO A 179 14.55 29.75 18.44
N PRO A 180 15.18 30.73 17.76
CA PRO A 180 16.48 31.23 18.19
C PRO A 180 16.38 31.76 19.63
N PRO A 181 17.45 31.63 20.44
CA PRO A 181 17.44 32.12 21.81
C PRO A 181 17.09 33.61 21.84
N ALA A 182 16.18 33.99 22.75
CA ALA A 182 15.86 35.39 22.99
C ALA A 182 17.11 36.11 23.52
N HIS A 183 17.56 37.14 22.79
CA HIS A 183 18.65 38.04 23.19
C HIS A 183 18.12 39.20 24.02
#